data_AF-A0A973J7L6-F1
#
_entry.id   AF-A0A973J7L6-F1
#
_cell.length_a   1.000
_cell.length_b   1.000
_cell.length_c   1.000
_cell.angle_alpha   90.00
_cell.angle_beta   90.00
_cell.angle_gamma   90.00
#
_symmetry.space_group_name_H-M   'P 1'
#
loop_
_entity.id
_entity.type
_entity.pdbx_description
1 polymer ?
#
loop_
_entity_poly.entity_id
_entity_poly.type
_entity_poly.pdbx_seq_one_letter_code
_entity_poly.pdbx_strand_id
1 'polypeptide(L)'
;SDLSSSGTIEAEEVIVSSEISGRVKELLVDEGTEVELNAVLAHLDPALLEAQRDQAAAGVAIAEANLALLQAGSRNEDLSAAEAAVAQAQAARDGAVAALKNANAALEDPQQLNTQLIQARSARDSAQRALDQVQAVSRPEDLAAAEANLSQAQANLQTTKDRLAAAKAQAENAVTQAANSLRNAQDTYSRLYWENRELEDKGSDLPQVKIDAEAAAQRAVENGQAALAQAQVVLENAVQAERSGVEAAESQVQAAVATLTKLRNGARKEDLAAAQTALANAQRALDQAQAIRSDPQQLRAAADAAQAQLAQAQAQLAQAQAKLDLARAGARPEQIQAAEAQLAQAKANLRQLEVQLAKATLSAPRTGVVLSRPIHEGEQVVPGTVLMTIGSLDTVRLTLYIGEPDIGRVIQGQHARVTVDSFPGKVFDGIVTYIAQDAEFTPRNVQTKDERATTVFAVRVEIANPDHALKPGMPADGAIIE
;
A
#
# COMPACT_ATOMS: atom_id res chain seq x y z
N SER A 1 -84.85 29.98 -74.23
CA SER A 1 -84.24 28.88 -74.99
C SER A 1 -83.02 28.41 -74.24
N ASP A 2 -82.90 27.09 -74.02
CA ASP A 2 -81.78 26.48 -73.30
C ASP A 2 -80.43 26.99 -73.81
N LEU A 3 -79.51 27.22 -72.88
CA LEU A 3 -78.18 27.73 -73.20
C LEU A 3 -77.23 26.54 -73.36
N SER A 4 -76.91 26.21 -74.61
CA SER A 4 -76.02 25.10 -74.94
C SER A 4 -74.57 25.57 -75.14
N SER A 5 -73.63 24.90 -74.50
CA SER A 5 -72.20 25.05 -74.74
C SER A 5 -71.50 23.70 -74.66
N SER A 6 -70.33 23.60 -75.27
CA SER A 6 -69.51 22.39 -75.25
C SER A 6 -68.36 22.56 -74.28
N GLY A 7 -67.97 21.47 -73.63
CA GLY A 7 -66.88 21.42 -72.68
C GLY A 7 -66.27 20.03 -72.59
N THR A 8 -65.46 19.84 -71.56
CA THR A 8 -64.85 18.54 -71.24
C THR A 8 -65.24 18.09 -69.85
N ILE A 9 -65.50 16.79 -69.72
CA ILE A 9 -65.68 16.15 -68.41
C ILE A 9 -64.34 16.13 -67.67
N GLU A 10 -64.37 16.49 -66.39
CA GLU A 10 -63.24 16.52 -65.47
C GLU A 10 -63.62 15.76 -64.19
N ALA A 11 -62.71 14.98 -63.64
CA ALA A 11 -62.86 14.41 -62.30
C ALA A 11 -62.08 15.24 -61.27
N GLU A 12 -62.38 15.00 -60.00
CA GLU A 12 -61.47 15.43 -58.94
C GLU A 12 -60.30 14.46 -58.86
N GLU A 13 -59.09 14.96 -59.06
CA GLU A 13 -57.87 14.16 -59.14
C GLU A 13 -56.93 14.45 -57.97
N VAL A 14 -56.31 13.40 -57.42
CA VAL A 14 -55.22 13.52 -56.45
C VAL A 14 -54.01 12.79 -57.00
N ILE A 15 -52.88 13.51 -57.00
CA ILE A 15 -51.60 13.00 -57.45
C ILE A 15 -50.94 12.26 -56.28
N VAL A 16 -50.59 10.99 -56.51
CA VAL A 16 -49.76 10.20 -55.61
C VAL A 16 -48.32 10.30 -56.13
N SER A 17 -47.49 11.01 -55.38
CA SER A 17 -46.07 11.22 -55.70
C SER A 17 -45.18 10.59 -54.63
N SER A 18 -43.93 10.32 -55.01
CA SER A 18 -42.94 9.84 -54.06
C SER A 18 -42.56 10.94 -53.09
N GLU A 19 -42.49 10.63 -51.80
CA GLU A 19 -41.96 11.55 -50.77
C GLU A 19 -40.47 11.33 -50.48
N ILE A 20 -39.90 10.23 -50.99
CA ILE A 20 -38.51 9.84 -50.78
C ILE A 20 -37.86 9.44 -52.12
N SER A 21 -36.54 9.42 -52.17
CA SER A 21 -35.83 8.85 -53.32
C SER A 21 -35.76 7.33 -53.18
N GLY A 22 -36.05 6.60 -54.25
CA GLY A 22 -36.01 5.13 -54.22
C GLY A 22 -36.22 4.51 -55.59
N ARG A 23 -35.91 3.22 -55.72
CA ARG A 23 -36.29 2.44 -56.89
C ARG A 23 -37.69 1.90 -56.67
N VAL A 24 -38.57 1.97 -57.66
CA VAL A 24 -39.88 1.30 -57.60
C VAL A 24 -39.64 -0.20 -57.61
N LYS A 25 -40.01 -0.88 -56.53
CA LYS A 25 -39.86 -2.34 -56.39
C LYS A 25 -41.06 -3.07 -56.97
N GLU A 26 -42.25 -2.57 -56.67
CA GLU A 26 -43.51 -3.22 -57.04
C GLU A 26 -44.63 -2.19 -57.17
N LEU A 27 -45.47 -2.36 -58.19
CA LEU A 27 -46.70 -1.60 -58.40
C LEU A 27 -47.88 -2.58 -58.23
N LEU A 28 -48.71 -2.35 -57.22
CA LEU A 28 -49.79 -3.26 -56.84
C LEU A 28 -51.11 -3.00 -57.57
N VAL A 29 -51.18 -1.89 -58.30
CA VAL A 29 -52.39 -1.43 -58.99
C VAL A 29 -52.07 -0.97 -60.40
N ASP A 30 -53.02 -1.22 -61.30
CA ASP A 30 -52.94 -0.78 -62.70
C ASP A 30 -53.96 0.32 -63.00
N GLU A 31 -53.80 0.99 -64.14
CA GLU A 31 -54.78 1.95 -64.64
C GLU A 31 -56.16 1.30 -64.76
N GLY A 32 -57.19 2.00 -64.27
CA GLY A 32 -58.57 1.52 -64.17
C GLY A 32 -58.88 0.73 -62.90
N THR A 33 -57.91 0.46 -62.03
CA THR A 33 -58.15 -0.22 -60.75
C THR A 33 -58.86 0.70 -59.75
N GLU A 34 -59.92 0.20 -59.11
CA GLU A 34 -60.55 0.85 -57.96
C GLU A 34 -59.72 0.63 -56.69
N VAL A 35 -59.48 1.71 -55.95
CA VAL A 35 -58.69 1.70 -54.71
C VAL A 35 -59.44 2.38 -53.59
N GLU A 36 -59.33 1.83 -52.38
CA GLU A 36 -59.88 2.43 -51.16
C GLU A 36 -58.86 3.34 -50.48
N LEU A 37 -59.33 4.25 -49.62
CA LEU A 37 -58.46 5.05 -48.75
C LEU A 37 -57.47 4.16 -47.96
N ASN A 38 -56.18 4.54 -47.97
CA ASN A 38 -55.05 3.82 -47.39
C ASN A 38 -54.73 2.45 -48.01
N ALA A 39 -55.37 2.07 -49.12
CA ALA A 39 -54.95 0.89 -49.88
C ALA A 39 -53.49 1.06 -50.35
N VAL A 40 -52.68 0.01 -50.24
CA VAL A 40 -51.28 0.05 -50.69
C VAL A 40 -51.24 0.01 -52.20
N LEU A 41 -50.51 0.96 -52.79
CA LEU A 41 -50.45 1.18 -54.24
C LEU A 41 -49.12 0.74 -54.83
N ALA A 42 -48.04 1.01 -54.11
CA ALA A 42 -46.68 0.75 -54.58
C ALA A 42 -45.72 0.58 -53.42
N HIS A 43 -44.68 -0.21 -53.66
CA HIS A 43 -43.52 -0.32 -52.78
C HIS A 43 -42.27 0.22 -53.48
N LEU A 44 -41.55 1.08 -52.80
CA LEU A 44 -40.17 1.42 -53.13
C LEU A 44 -39.23 0.41 -52.46
N ASP A 45 -38.09 0.14 -53.08
CA ASP A 45 -37.07 -0.75 -52.53
C ASP A 45 -36.54 -0.23 -51.18
N PRO A 46 -36.83 -0.92 -50.06
CA PRO A 46 -36.50 -0.43 -48.74
C PRO A 46 -35.09 -0.82 -48.30
N ALA A 47 -34.34 -1.62 -49.07
CA ALA A 47 -33.13 -2.31 -48.59
C ALA A 47 -32.09 -1.36 -47.95
N LEU A 48 -31.87 -0.18 -48.54
CA LEU A 48 -30.96 0.82 -47.98
C LEU A 48 -31.49 1.43 -46.67
N LEU A 49 -32.78 1.74 -46.61
CA LEU A 49 -33.41 2.33 -45.42
C LEU A 49 -33.52 1.32 -44.28
N GLU A 50 -33.76 0.04 -44.57
CA GLU A 50 -33.73 -1.05 -43.59
C GLU A 50 -32.32 -1.20 -43.01
N ALA A 51 -31.29 -1.23 -43.85
CA ALA A 51 -29.91 -1.32 -43.39
C ALA A 51 -29.52 -0.10 -42.52
N GLN A 52 -29.95 1.11 -42.90
CA GLN A 52 -29.72 2.32 -42.11
C GLN A 52 -30.48 2.30 -40.78
N ARG A 53 -31.75 1.86 -40.77
CA ARG A 53 -32.55 1.66 -39.55
C ARG A 53 -31.84 0.68 -38.62
N ASP A 54 -31.37 -0.44 -39.12
CA ASP A 54 -30.69 -1.47 -38.31
C ASP A 54 -29.39 -0.93 -37.71
N GLN A 55 -28.61 -0.16 -38.47
CA GLN A 55 -27.44 0.55 -37.95
C GLN A 55 -27.81 1.56 -36.86
N ALA A 56 -28.90 2.32 -37.04
CA ALA A 56 -29.36 3.28 -36.04
C ALA A 56 -29.89 2.59 -34.77
N ALA A 57 -30.59 1.45 -34.91
CA ALA A 57 -31.05 0.63 -33.80
C ALA A 57 -29.89 0.07 -32.98
N ALA A 58 -28.81 -0.39 -33.65
CA ALA A 58 -27.58 -0.78 -32.97
C ALA A 58 -26.94 0.42 -32.23
N GLY A 59 -26.99 1.61 -32.82
CA GLY A 59 -26.56 2.85 -32.16
C GLY A 59 -27.34 3.15 -30.86
N VAL A 60 -28.66 2.94 -30.87
CA VAL A 60 -29.50 3.03 -29.66
C VAL A 60 -29.05 2.01 -28.62
N ALA A 61 -28.87 0.74 -29.01
CA ALA A 61 -28.46 -0.31 -28.08
C ALA A 61 -27.10 0.00 -27.41
N ILE A 62 -26.14 0.55 -28.16
CA ILE A 62 -24.85 0.99 -27.61
C ILE A 62 -25.03 2.13 -26.61
N ALA A 63 -25.85 3.13 -26.94
CA ALA A 63 -26.12 4.26 -26.05
C ALA A 63 -26.84 3.82 -24.76
N GLU A 64 -27.80 2.89 -24.86
CA GLU A 64 -28.49 2.30 -23.71
C GLU A 64 -27.53 1.52 -22.81
N ALA A 65 -26.64 0.70 -23.39
CA ALA A 65 -25.63 -0.03 -22.64
C ALA A 65 -24.65 0.90 -21.91
N ASN A 66 -24.22 1.98 -22.55
CA ASN A 66 -23.36 2.98 -21.93
C ASN A 66 -24.05 3.71 -20.77
N LEU A 67 -25.33 4.09 -20.93
CA LEU A 67 -26.12 4.70 -19.86
C LEU A 67 -26.31 3.73 -18.69
N ALA A 68 -26.64 2.47 -18.97
CA ALA A 68 -26.79 1.44 -17.95
C ALA A 68 -25.48 1.20 -17.17
N LEU A 69 -24.32 1.21 -17.84
CA LEU A 69 -23.02 1.11 -17.19
C LEU A 69 -22.76 2.29 -16.24
N LEU A 70 -23.13 3.51 -16.63
CA LEU A 70 -22.97 4.70 -15.78
C LEU A 70 -23.94 4.68 -14.59
N GLN A 71 -25.18 4.21 -14.79
CA GLN A 71 -26.20 4.11 -13.74
C GLN A 71 -25.94 2.97 -12.74
N ALA A 72 -25.36 1.85 -13.19
CA ALA A 72 -24.94 0.75 -12.33
C ALA A 72 -23.85 1.17 -11.33
N GLY A 73 -23.19 2.32 -11.55
CA GLY A 73 -22.20 2.87 -10.66
C GLY A 73 -20.87 2.13 -10.71
N SER A 74 -20.07 2.28 -9.66
CA SER A 74 -18.78 1.60 -9.57
C SER A 74 -18.97 0.10 -9.43
N ARG A 75 -18.08 -0.68 -10.05
CA ARG A 75 -18.12 -2.13 -9.99
C ARG A 75 -17.95 -2.60 -8.53
N ASN A 76 -18.57 -3.72 -8.18
CA ASN A 76 -18.45 -4.29 -6.83
C ASN A 76 -16.99 -4.53 -6.43
N GLU A 77 -16.13 -4.85 -7.40
CA GLU A 77 -14.69 -5.03 -7.23
C GLU A 77 -13.99 -3.72 -6.82
N ASP A 78 -14.35 -2.59 -7.45
CA ASP A 78 -13.77 -1.27 -7.14
C ASP A 78 -14.18 -0.81 -5.74
N LEU A 79 -15.45 -1.04 -5.36
CA LEU A 79 -15.94 -0.77 -4.01
C LEU A 79 -15.23 -1.64 -2.97
N SER A 80 -15.12 -2.95 -3.20
CA SER A 80 -14.44 -3.85 -2.28
C SER A 80 -12.95 -3.50 -2.12
N ALA A 81 -12.26 -3.14 -3.21
CA ALA A 81 -10.88 -2.69 -3.16
C ALA A 81 -10.72 -1.37 -2.37
N ALA A 82 -11.63 -0.41 -2.55
CA ALA A 82 -11.63 0.83 -1.80
C ALA A 82 -11.93 0.62 -0.30
N GLU A 83 -12.86 -0.26 0.04
CA GLU A 83 -13.16 -0.63 1.43
C GLU A 83 -11.97 -1.33 2.11
N ALA A 84 -11.31 -2.25 1.39
CA ALA A 84 -10.08 -2.87 1.86
C ALA A 84 -8.95 -1.85 2.11
N ALA A 85 -8.82 -0.85 1.23
CA ALA A 85 -7.84 0.23 1.41
C ALA A 85 -8.15 1.10 2.65
N VAL A 86 -9.43 1.39 2.93
CA VAL A 86 -9.84 2.09 4.15
C VAL A 86 -9.52 1.25 5.38
N ALA A 87 -9.83 -0.05 5.37
CA ALA A 87 -9.53 -0.96 6.49
C ALA A 87 -8.01 -1.04 6.77
N GLN A 88 -7.19 -1.13 5.72
CA GLN A 88 -5.73 -1.11 5.86
C GLN A 88 -5.23 0.22 6.44
N ALA A 89 -5.76 1.35 5.98
CA ALA A 89 -5.39 2.67 6.48
C ALA A 89 -5.84 2.89 7.94
N GLN A 90 -6.99 2.35 8.34
CA GLN A 90 -7.44 2.33 9.74
C GLN A 90 -6.48 1.53 10.62
N ALA A 91 -6.10 0.32 10.20
CA ALA A 91 -5.13 -0.49 10.94
C ALA A 91 -3.77 0.23 11.09
N ALA A 92 -3.30 0.91 10.04
CA ALA A 92 -2.08 1.72 10.10
C ALA A 92 -2.20 2.89 11.09
N ARG A 93 -3.35 3.60 11.09
CA ARG A 93 -3.64 4.67 12.06
C ARG A 93 -3.65 4.14 13.49
N ASP A 94 -4.30 3.00 13.72
CA ASP A 94 -4.41 2.42 15.06
C ASP A 94 -3.04 1.94 15.58
N GLY A 95 -2.23 1.35 14.70
CA GLY A 95 -0.82 1.04 14.99
C GLY A 95 -0.03 2.29 15.35
N ALA A 96 -0.21 3.41 14.62
CA ALA A 96 0.46 4.67 14.91
C ALA A 96 -0.02 5.31 16.23
N VAL A 97 -1.31 5.20 16.59
CA VAL A 97 -1.82 5.62 17.90
C VAL A 97 -1.18 4.81 19.02
N ALA A 98 -1.08 3.48 18.86
CA ALA A 98 -0.42 2.63 19.84
C ALA A 98 1.07 2.99 19.99
N ALA A 99 1.77 3.27 18.89
CA ALA A 99 3.16 3.71 18.91
C ALA A 99 3.34 5.04 19.65
N LEU A 100 2.48 6.03 19.39
CA LEU A 100 2.51 7.32 20.09
C LEU A 100 2.22 7.16 21.58
N LYS A 101 1.24 6.32 21.94
CA LYS A 101 0.95 6.00 23.34
C LYS A 101 2.16 5.39 24.04
N ASN A 102 2.84 4.44 23.40
CA ASN A 102 4.04 3.80 23.95
C ASN A 102 5.21 4.79 24.08
N ALA A 103 5.40 5.68 23.11
CA ALA A 103 6.43 6.72 23.17
C ALA A 103 6.17 7.72 24.30
N ASN A 104 4.92 8.15 24.50
CA ASN A 104 4.53 9.02 25.60
C ASN A 104 4.68 8.32 26.96
N ALA A 105 4.32 7.04 27.07
CA ALA A 105 4.53 6.28 28.29
C ALA A 105 6.03 6.16 28.65
N ALA A 106 6.90 6.00 27.64
CA ALA A 106 8.35 5.97 27.85
C ALA A 106 8.93 7.34 28.28
N LEU A 107 8.28 8.45 27.91
CA LEU A 107 8.59 9.79 28.40
C LEU A 107 8.15 9.99 29.86
N GLU A 108 6.98 9.48 30.24
CA GLU A 108 6.39 9.66 31.57
C GLU A 108 7.03 8.76 32.64
N ASP A 109 7.22 7.47 32.35
CA ASP A 109 7.82 6.50 33.27
C ASP A 109 8.96 5.72 32.58
N PRO A 110 10.18 6.30 32.53
CA PRO A 110 11.33 5.64 31.93
C PRO A 110 11.88 4.57 32.89
N GLN A 111 11.13 3.48 33.10
CA GLN A 111 11.49 2.36 33.98
C GLN A 111 12.86 1.76 33.65
N GLN A 112 13.18 1.68 32.36
CA GLN A 112 14.50 1.25 31.89
C GLN A 112 15.60 2.21 32.34
N LEU A 113 15.36 3.52 32.25
CA LEU A 113 16.32 4.54 32.66
C LEU A 113 16.49 4.57 34.18
N ASN A 114 15.40 4.38 34.93
CA ASN A 114 15.45 4.27 36.38
C ASN A 114 16.27 3.03 36.81
N THR A 115 16.09 1.91 36.11
CA THR A 115 16.88 0.68 36.33
C THR A 115 18.36 0.90 36.02
N GLN A 116 18.69 1.56 34.91
CA GLN A 116 20.08 1.93 34.56
C GLN A 116 20.70 2.83 35.63
N LEU A 117 19.94 3.80 36.15
CA LEU A 117 20.37 4.67 37.24
C LEU A 117 20.65 3.90 38.53
N ILE A 118 19.79 2.95 38.89
CA ILE A 118 20.00 2.09 40.06
C ILE A 118 21.26 1.23 39.87
N GLN A 119 21.44 0.62 38.71
CA GLN A 119 22.62 -0.19 38.39
C GLN A 119 23.90 0.64 38.42
N ALA A 120 23.90 1.83 37.81
CA ALA A 120 25.06 2.72 37.78
C ALA A 120 25.43 3.23 39.19
N ARG A 121 24.42 3.57 40.02
CA ARG A 121 24.63 3.93 41.44
C ARG A 121 25.26 2.77 42.21
N SER A 122 24.68 1.57 42.09
CA SER A 122 25.20 0.37 42.74
C SER A 122 26.63 0.03 42.30
N ALA A 123 26.94 0.18 41.01
CA ALA A 123 28.28 -0.02 40.48
C ALA A 123 29.27 0.98 41.08
N ARG A 124 28.92 2.27 41.15
CA ARG A 124 29.73 3.32 41.79
C ARG A 124 29.97 3.00 43.28
N ASP A 125 28.93 2.62 44.01
CA ASP A 125 29.02 2.27 45.43
C ASP A 125 29.90 1.02 45.65
N SER A 126 29.84 0.04 44.75
CA SER A 126 30.70 -1.15 44.81
C SER A 126 32.16 -0.81 44.52
N ALA A 127 32.43 0.03 43.52
CA ALA A 127 33.78 0.49 43.17
C ALA A 127 34.39 1.35 44.28
N GLN A 128 33.60 2.19 44.93
CA GLN A 128 34.04 2.98 46.09
C GLN A 128 34.46 2.06 47.24
N ARG A 129 33.61 1.08 47.60
CA ARG A 129 33.94 0.12 48.66
C ARG A 129 35.20 -0.68 48.35
N ALA A 130 35.42 -1.06 47.09
CA ALA A 130 36.65 -1.73 46.67
C ALA A 130 37.88 -0.83 46.83
N LEU A 131 37.78 0.46 46.46
CA LEU A 131 38.84 1.43 46.69
C LEU A 131 39.14 1.60 48.19
N ASP A 132 38.11 1.72 49.02
CA ASP A 132 38.27 1.86 50.48
C ASP A 132 38.96 0.63 51.08
N GLN A 133 38.62 -0.58 50.61
CA GLN A 133 39.28 -1.82 51.03
C GLN A 133 40.76 -1.86 50.65
N VAL A 134 41.10 -1.46 49.41
CA VAL A 134 42.49 -1.38 48.95
C VAL A 134 43.26 -0.34 49.77
N GLN A 135 42.66 0.80 50.11
CA GLN A 135 43.28 1.81 50.97
C GLN A 135 43.45 1.33 52.42
N ALA A 136 42.59 0.44 52.90
CA ALA A 136 42.62 -0.07 54.27
C ALA A 136 43.69 -1.15 54.54
N VAL A 137 44.47 -1.59 53.54
CA VAL A 137 45.48 -2.67 53.66
C VAL A 137 46.67 -2.31 54.58
N SER A 138 46.81 -1.04 55.00
CA SER A 138 47.94 -0.55 55.82
C SER A 138 47.46 0.03 57.16
N ARG A 139 46.73 -0.75 57.96
CA ARG A 139 46.26 -0.25 59.25
C ARG A 139 47.45 -0.02 60.20
N PRO A 140 47.45 1.05 61.00
CA PRO A 140 48.46 1.26 62.04
C PRO A 140 48.59 0.08 63.01
N GLU A 141 47.48 -0.63 63.26
CA GLU A 141 47.43 -1.82 64.12
C GLU A 141 48.24 -3.00 63.54
N ASP A 142 48.12 -3.25 62.23
CA ASP A 142 48.84 -4.35 61.55
C ASP A 142 50.35 -4.05 61.46
N LEU A 143 50.71 -2.78 61.25
CA LEU A 143 52.09 -2.30 61.29
C LEU A 143 52.70 -2.48 62.69
N ALA A 144 51.98 -2.07 63.75
CA ALA A 144 52.44 -2.22 65.13
C ALA A 144 52.64 -3.69 65.53
N ALA A 145 51.74 -4.59 65.11
CA ALA A 145 51.87 -6.02 65.35
C ALA A 145 53.08 -6.62 64.62
N ALA A 146 53.34 -6.20 63.37
CA ALA A 146 54.50 -6.66 62.61
C ALA A 146 55.83 -6.13 63.19
N GLU A 147 55.86 -4.89 63.67
CA GLU A 147 57.03 -4.31 64.37
C GLU A 147 57.31 -5.04 65.69
N ALA A 148 56.27 -5.37 66.46
CA ALA A 148 56.39 -6.19 67.67
C ALA A 148 56.93 -7.59 67.37
N ASN A 149 56.44 -8.24 66.30
CA ASN A 149 56.93 -9.55 65.86
C ASN A 149 58.41 -9.52 65.43
N LEU A 150 58.83 -8.47 64.71
CA LEU A 150 60.24 -8.28 64.36
C LEU A 150 61.11 -8.10 65.60
N SER A 151 60.67 -7.26 66.54
CA SER A 151 61.37 -7.04 67.80
C SER A 151 61.51 -8.35 68.59
N GLN A 152 60.44 -9.15 68.68
CA GLN A 152 60.47 -10.47 69.32
C GLN A 152 61.43 -11.43 68.61
N ALA A 153 61.41 -11.48 67.28
CA ALA A 153 62.31 -12.34 66.51
C ALA A 153 63.79 -11.95 66.71
N GLN A 154 64.09 -10.65 66.77
CA GLN A 154 65.44 -10.15 67.07
C GLN A 154 65.88 -10.48 68.49
N ALA A 155 64.99 -10.33 69.47
CA ALA A 155 65.25 -10.71 70.87
C ALA A 155 65.49 -12.22 71.01
N ASN A 156 64.72 -13.04 70.28
CA ASN A 156 64.89 -14.49 70.24
C ASN A 156 66.24 -14.88 69.61
N LEU A 157 66.65 -14.21 68.52
CA LEU A 157 67.95 -14.42 67.89
C LEU A 157 69.09 -14.10 68.85
N GLN A 158 69.03 -12.96 69.52
CA GLN A 158 70.04 -12.56 70.50
C GLN A 158 70.13 -13.58 71.64
N THR A 159 69.00 -13.94 72.24
CA THR A 159 68.92 -14.95 73.31
C THR A 159 69.47 -16.31 72.85
N THR A 160 69.20 -16.70 71.60
CA THR A 160 69.69 -17.95 71.01
C THR A 160 71.21 -17.91 70.82
N LYS A 161 71.76 -16.80 70.32
CA LYS A 161 73.21 -16.57 70.21
C LYS A 161 73.89 -16.66 71.57
N ASP A 162 73.37 -15.95 72.57
CA ASP A 162 73.95 -15.91 73.91
C ASP A 162 73.94 -17.30 74.58
N ARG A 163 72.81 -18.03 74.49
CA ARG A 163 72.67 -19.38 75.05
C ARG A 163 73.63 -20.38 74.40
N LEU A 164 73.75 -20.34 73.08
CA LEU A 164 74.58 -21.29 72.33
C LEU A 164 76.07 -20.97 72.47
N ALA A 165 76.44 -19.68 72.52
CA ALA A 165 77.80 -19.24 72.83
C ALA A 165 78.23 -19.69 74.24
N ALA A 166 77.34 -19.56 75.24
CA ALA A 166 77.62 -20.05 76.59
C ALA A 166 77.77 -21.57 76.64
N ALA A 167 76.92 -22.34 75.94
CA ALA A 167 77.02 -23.79 75.86
C ALA A 167 78.33 -24.25 75.18
N LYS A 168 78.74 -23.56 74.12
CA LYS A 168 80.02 -23.80 73.45
C LYS A 168 81.21 -23.50 74.36
N ALA A 169 81.22 -22.36 75.04
CA ALA A 169 82.26 -22.01 75.99
C ALA A 169 82.39 -23.03 77.13
N GLN A 170 81.26 -23.56 77.63
CA GLN A 170 81.25 -24.66 78.61
C GLN A 170 81.87 -25.94 78.04
N ALA A 171 81.54 -26.30 76.80
CA ALA A 171 82.12 -27.46 76.13
C ALA A 171 83.62 -27.31 75.87
N GLU A 172 84.10 -26.13 75.44
CA GLU A 172 85.52 -25.80 75.28
C GLU A 172 86.30 -25.90 76.60
N ASN A 173 85.71 -25.40 77.69
CA ASN A 173 86.26 -25.54 79.03
C ASN A 173 86.34 -27.01 79.46
N ALA A 174 85.31 -27.81 79.17
CA ALA A 174 85.31 -29.25 79.47
C ALA A 174 86.40 -30.00 78.70
N VAL A 175 86.60 -29.68 77.42
CA VAL A 175 87.70 -30.24 76.60
C VAL A 175 89.06 -29.87 77.23
N THR A 176 89.23 -28.62 77.64
CA THR A 176 90.47 -28.14 78.27
C THR A 176 90.75 -28.87 79.59
N GLN A 177 89.73 -29.02 80.45
CA GLN A 177 89.85 -29.75 81.72
C GLN A 177 90.15 -31.24 81.51
N ALA A 178 89.49 -31.89 80.55
CA ALA A 178 89.74 -33.28 80.20
C ALA A 178 91.16 -33.47 79.63
N ALA A 179 91.63 -32.56 78.77
CA ALA A 179 92.98 -32.58 78.23
C ALA A 179 94.05 -32.42 79.33
N ASN A 180 93.85 -31.49 80.27
CA ASN A 180 94.75 -31.29 81.41
C ASN A 180 94.75 -32.52 82.33
N SER A 181 93.58 -33.12 82.59
CA SER A 181 93.46 -34.31 83.42
C SER A 181 94.13 -35.52 82.78
N LEU A 182 93.95 -35.71 81.47
CA LEU A 182 94.63 -36.74 80.70
C LEU A 182 96.15 -36.53 80.73
N ARG A 183 96.62 -35.31 80.52
CA ARG A 183 98.05 -34.98 80.59
C ARG A 183 98.64 -35.33 81.96
N ASN A 184 97.99 -34.92 83.05
CA ASN A 184 98.43 -35.23 84.42
C ASN A 184 98.44 -36.75 84.69
N ALA A 185 97.45 -37.47 84.18
CA ALA A 185 97.39 -38.93 84.28
C ALA A 185 98.53 -39.60 83.48
N GLN A 186 98.82 -39.12 82.27
CA GLN A 186 99.93 -39.58 81.44
C GLN A 186 101.29 -39.31 82.10
N ASP A 187 101.49 -38.11 82.65
CA ASP A 187 102.72 -37.76 83.37
C ASP A 187 102.92 -38.63 84.62
N THR A 188 101.84 -38.95 85.34
CA THR A 188 101.87 -39.85 86.51
C THR A 188 102.17 -41.29 86.13
N TYR A 189 101.49 -41.81 85.10
CA TYR A 189 101.74 -43.15 84.55
C TYR A 189 103.19 -43.28 84.06
N SER A 190 103.65 -42.32 83.26
CA SER A 190 105.03 -42.27 82.74
C SER A 190 106.06 -42.33 83.87
N ARG A 191 105.90 -41.50 84.90
CA ARG A 191 106.78 -41.50 86.08
C ARG A 191 106.79 -42.84 86.81
N LEU A 192 105.62 -43.41 87.12
CA LEU A 192 105.52 -44.69 87.82
C LEU A 192 106.08 -45.85 86.99
N TYR A 193 105.84 -45.86 85.69
CA TYR A 193 106.41 -46.82 84.74
C TYR A 193 107.94 -46.80 84.77
N TRP A 194 108.56 -45.62 84.65
CA TRP A 194 110.02 -45.49 84.70
C TRP A 194 110.61 -45.83 86.08
N GLU A 195 109.97 -45.42 87.18
CA GLU A 195 110.38 -45.79 88.55
C GLU A 195 110.35 -47.30 88.79
N ASN A 196 109.28 -47.96 88.34
CA ASN A 196 109.13 -49.41 88.46
C ASN A 196 110.17 -50.14 87.63
N ARG A 197 110.43 -49.67 86.40
CA ARG A 197 111.45 -50.25 85.52
C ARG A 197 112.87 -50.14 86.08
N GLU A 198 113.20 -49.00 86.69
CA GLU A 198 114.50 -48.78 87.33
C GLU A 198 114.72 -49.71 88.55
N LEU A 199 113.65 -50.06 89.27
CA LEU A 199 113.70 -51.01 90.38
C LEU A 199 113.90 -52.46 89.91
N GLU A 200 113.24 -52.86 88.83
CA GLU A 200 113.45 -54.16 88.19
C GLU A 200 114.90 -54.32 87.72
N ASP A 201 115.47 -53.28 87.09
CA ASP A 201 116.86 -53.28 86.59
C ASP A 201 117.91 -53.39 87.72
N LYS A 202 117.56 -53.00 88.95
CA LYS A 202 118.43 -53.15 90.15
C LYS A 202 118.35 -54.55 90.78
N GLY A 203 117.64 -55.51 90.16
CA GLY A 203 117.57 -56.91 90.60
C GLY A 203 116.70 -57.15 91.85
N SER A 204 115.80 -56.21 92.18
CA SER A 204 114.87 -56.33 93.30
C SER A 204 113.47 -56.74 92.81
N ASP A 205 112.85 -57.73 93.45
CA ASP A 205 111.46 -58.14 93.13
C ASP A 205 110.49 -56.98 93.40
N LEU A 206 109.64 -56.68 92.42
CA LEU A 206 108.78 -55.49 92.47
C LEU A 206 107.64 -55.71 93.48
N PRO A 207 107.45 -54.83 94.49
CA PRO A 207 106.35 -54.96 95.44
C PRO A 207 104.99 -54.85 94.74
N GLN A 208 104.03 -55.72 95.07
CA GLN A 208 102.69 -55.74 94.46
C GLN A 208 101.99 -54.36 94.49
N VAL A 209 102.21 -53.57 95.53
CA VAL A 209 101.67 -52.20 95.68
C VAL A 209 102.11 -51.27 94.53
N LYS A 210 103.33 -51.45 93.98
CA LYS A 210 103.86 -50.66 92.85
C LYS A 210 103.25 -51.08 91.50
N ILE A 211 102.99 -52.38 91.32
CA ILE A 211 102.27 -52.93 90.15
C ILE A 211 100.83 -52.41 90.14
N ASP A 212 100.14 -52.47 91.27
CA ASP A 212 98.75 -52.00 91.39
C ASP A 212 98.66 -50.47 91.18
N ALA A 213 99.65 -49.70 91.64
CA ALA A 213 99.72 -48.25 91.45
C ALA A 213 99.92 -47.87 89.97
N GLU A 214 100.79 -48.59 89.25
CA GLU A 214 100.99 -48.40 87.81
C GLU A 214 99.73 -48.78 87.01
N ALA A 215 99.12 -49.93 87.31
CA ALA A 215 97.86 -50.35 86.68
C ALA A 215 96.69 -49.39 86.99
N ALA A 216 96.68 -48.75 88.16
CA ALA A 216 95.73 -47.68 88.49
C ALA A 216 96.00 -46.41 87.68
N ALA A 217 97.27 -46.03 87.49
CA ALA A 217 97.66 -44.89 86.66
C ALA A 217 97.37 -45.13 85.17
N GLN A 218 97.54 -46.35 84.66
CA GLN A 218 97.15 -46.73 83.31
C GLN A 218 95.64 -46.58 83.09
N ARG A 219 94.82 -47.11 84.02
CA ARG A 219 93.37 -46.93 84.00
C ARG A 219 92.97 -45.45 84.07
N ALA A 220 93.73 -44.62 84.80
CA ALA A 220 93.51 -43.18 84.83
C ALA A 220 93.80 -42.51 83.47
N VAL A 221 94.80 -42.98 82.72
CA VAL A 221 95.06 -42.53 81.33
C VAL A 221 93.91 -42.95 80.40
N GLU A 222 93.48 -44.21 80.45
CA GLU A 222 92.36 -44.71 79.64
C GLU A 222 91.06 -43.94 79.94
N ASN A 223 90.75 -43.70 81.22
CA ASN A 223 89.62 -42.87 81.65
C ASN A 223 89.77 -41.41 81.18
N GLY A 224 90.99 -40.86 81.23
CA GLY A 224 91.28 -39.51 80.72
C GLY A 224 91.10 -39.39 79.20
N GLN A 225 91.48 -40.42 78.45
CA GLN A 225 91.27 -40.48 76.99
C GLN A 225 89.79 -40.55 76.65
N ALA A 226 89.03 -41.39 77.35
CA ALA A 226 87.58 -41.49 77.20
C ALA A 226 86.88 -40.17 77.56
N ALA A 227 87.30 -39.50 78.64
CA ALA A 227 86.78 -38.20 79.03
C ALA A 227 87.06 -37.10 78.00
N LEU A 228 88.26 -37.08 77.41
CA LEU A 228 88.61 -36.12 76.35
C LEU A 228 87.81 -36.38 75.07
N ALA A 229 87.69 -37.64 74.64
CA ALA A 229 86.89 -38.00 73.47
C ALA A 229 85.42 -37.61 73.66
N GLN A 230 84.86 -37.88 74.85
CA GLN A 230 83.49 -37.47 75.19
C GLN A 230 83.34 -35.93 75.19
N ALA A 231 84.30 -35.19 75.74
CA ALA A 231 84.26 -33.73 75.74
C ALA A 231 84.36 -33.15 74.32
N GLN A 232 85.13 -33.77 73.42
CA GLN A 232 85.22 -33.37 72.01
C GLN A 232 83.89 -33.56 71.27
N VAL A 233 83.19 -34.68 71.50
CA VAL A 233 81.84 -34.90 70.95
C VAL A 233 80.84 -33.87 71.47
N VAL A 234 80.91 -33.51 72.76
CA VAL A 234 80.06 -32.47 73.33
C VAL A 234 80.34 -31.10 72.68
N LEU A 235 81.61 -30.75 72.43
CA LEU A 235 81.99 -29.53 71.72
C LEU A 235 81.49 -29.54 70.27
N GLU A 236 81.65 -30.65 69.55
CA GLU A 236 81.16 -30.78 68.18
C GLU A 236 79.64 -30.60 68.10
N ASN A 237 78.90 -31.23 69.01
CA ASN A 237 77.45 -31.05 69.14
C ASN A 237 77.07 -29.61 69.50
N ALA A 238 77.85 -28.94 70.37
CA ALA A 238 77.62 -27.54 70.72
C ALA A 238 77.84 -26.59 69.52
N VAL A 239 78.87 -26.84 68.70
CA VAL A 239 79.14 -26.09 67.46
C VAL A 239 78.04 -26.32 66.41
N GLN A 240 77.57 -27.56 66.24
CA GLN A 240 76.45 -27.86 65.34
C GLN A 240 75.13 -27.23 65.82
N ALA A 241 74.87 -27.26 67.13
CA ALA A 241 73.72 -26.61 67.73
C ALA A 241 73.77 -25.08 67.59
N GLU A 242 74.96 -24.47 67.75
CA GLU A 242 75.20 -23.04 67.50
C GLU A 242 74.83 -22.66 66.06
N ARG A 243 75.38 -23.37 65.08
CA ARG A 243 75.15 -23.10 63.66
C ARG A 243 73.67 -23.23 63.29
N SER A 244 73.07 -24.37 63.58
CA SER A 244 71.67 -24.66 63.21
C SER A 244 70.66 -23.80 63.97
N GLY A 245 70.91 -23.52 65.25
CA GLY A 245 70.05 -22.68 66.08
C GLY A 245 70.08 -21.21 65.66
N VAL A 246 71.26 -20.67 65.33
CA VAL A 246 71.39 -19.31 64.82
C VAL A 246 70.74 -19.15 63.45
N GLU A 247 70.97 -20.09 62.52
CA GLU A 247 70.38 -20.07 61.17
C GLU A 247 68.84 -20.09 61.21
N ALA A 248 68.25 -20.91 62.09
CA ALA A 248 66.81 -20.96 62.29
C ALA A 248 66.24 -19.64 62.84
N ALA A 249 66.92 -19.02 63.81
CA ALA A 249 66.51 -17.74 64.38
C ALA A 249 66.69 -16.56 63.39
N GLU A 250 67.75 -16.58 62.56
CA GLU A 250 67.95 -15.59 61.50
C GLU A 250 66.87 -15.68 60.41
N SER A 251 66.43 -16.89 60.07
CA SER A 251 65.31 -17.12 59.14
C SER A 251 63.98 -16.52 59.66
N GLN A 252 63.74 -16.60 60.98
CA GLN A 252 62.56 -15.98 61.60
C GLN A 252 62.62 -14.45 61.52
N VAL A 253 63.80 -13.85 61.74
CA VAL A 253 64.00 -12.40 61.56
C VAL A 253 63.75 -11.99 60.11
N GLN A 254 64.28 -12.73 59.13
CA GLN A 254 64.05 -12.44 57.71
C GLN A 254 62.56 -12.52 57.34
N ALA A 255 61.83 -13.53 57.84
CA ALA A 255 60.39 -13.64 57.63
C ALA A 255 59.61 -12.46 58.24
N ALA A 256 60.01 -12.01 59.44
CA ALA A 256 59.42 -10.84 60.09
C ALA A 256 59.69 -9.53 59.32
N VAL A 257 60.92 -9.34 58.84
CA VAL A 257 61.31 -8.18 57.99
C VAL A 257 60.55 -8.19 56.66
N ALA A 258 60.39 -9.35 56.02
CA ALA A 258 59.64 -9.48 54.77
C ALA A 258 58.16 -9.13 54.96
N THR A 259 57.56 -9.55 56.08
CA THR A 259 56.18 -9.20 56.45
C THR A 259 56.04 -7.69 56.71
N LEU A 260 56.94 -7.10 57.48
CA LEU A 260 56.92 -5.65 57.76
C LEU A 260 57.12 -4.82 56.49
N THR A 261 58.01 -5.24 55.59
CA THR A 261 58.25 -4.57 54.29
C THR A 261 57.00 -4.61 53.41
N LYS A 262 56.29 -5.75 53.36
CA LYS A 262 55.02 -5.86 52.62
C LYS A 262 53.96 -4.91 53.17
N LEU A 263 53.86 -4.78 54.50
CA LEU A 263 52.89 -3.88 55.14
C LEU A 263 53.27 -2.40 55.01
N ARG A 264 54.56 -2.04 55.11
CA ARG A 264 55.04 -0.66 54.93
C ARG A 264 54.92 -0.14 53.50
N ASN A 265 55.10 -1.00 52.51
CA ASN A 265 54.91 -0.62 51.10
C ASN A 265 53.44 -0.39 50.74
N GLY A 266 52.52 -0.75 51.63
CA GLY A 266 51.09 -0.57 51.53
C GLY A 266 50.44 -1.29 50.34
N ALA A 267 49.24 -0.84 49.95
CA ALA A 267 48.60 -1.33 48.74
C ALA A 267 49.48 -1.04 47.52
N ARG A 268 49.57 -2.00 46.58
CA ARG A 268 50.37 -1.80 45.37
C ARG A 268 49.79 -0.62 44.60
N LYS A 269 50.67 0.25 44.09
CA LYS A 269 50.25 1.41 43.26
C LYS A 269 49.35 0.98 42.10
N GLU A 270 49.59 -0.21 41.55
CA GLU A 270 48.79 -0.85 40.50
C GLU A 270 47.36 -1.15 40.98
N ASP A 271 47.18 -1.71 42.18
CA ASP A 271 45.87 -2.04 42.75
C ASP A 271 45.07 -0.77 43.06
N LEU A 272 45.73 0.25 43.61
CA LEU A 272 45.12 1.55 43.90
C LEU A 272 44.69 2.26 42.60
N ALA A 273 45.55 2.26 41.58
CA ALA A 273 45.25 2.85 40.27
C ALA A 273 44.11 2.10 39.56
N ALA A 274 44.08 0.77 39.65
CA ALA A 274 43.00 -0.05 39.11
C ALA A 274 41.66 0.26 39.81
N ALA A 275 41.65 0.34 41.14
CA ALA A 275 40.45 0.67 41.91
C ALA A 275 39.95 2.10 41.64
N GLN A 276 40.86 3.08 41.53
CA GLN A 276 40.51 4.46 41.16
C GLN A 276 39.94 4.54 39.74
N THR A 277 40.51 3.80 38.79
CA THR A 277 40.01 3.73 37.41
C THR A 277 38.63 3.09 37.37
N ALA A 278 38.41 2.02 38.12
CA ALA A 278 37.10 1.37 38.23
C ALA A 278 36.04 2.34 38.79
N LEU A 279 36.36 3.10 39.84
CA LEU A 279 35.48 4.13 40.39
C LEU A 279 35.19 5.23 39.37
N ALA A 280 36.21 5.76 38.69
CA ALA A 280 36.03 6.80 37.66
C ALA A 280 35.15 6.32 36.50
N ASN A 281 35.27 5.06 36.08
CA ASN A 281 34.42 4.46 35.06
C ASN A 281 32.96 4.36 35.53
N ALA A 282 32.75 3.88 36.75
CA ALA A 282 31.41 3.76 37.34
C ALA A 282 30.75 5.15 37.55
N GLN A 283 31.53 6.16 37.93
CA GLN A 283 31.07 7.55 38.05
C GLN A 283 30.61 8.09 36.70
N ARG A 284 31.42 7.92 35.65
CA ARG A 284 31.06 8.35 34.29
C ARG A 284 29.78 7.67 33.79
N ALA A 285 29.60 6.38 34.07
CA ALA A 285 28.39 5.67 33.71
C ALA A 285 27.14 6.22 34.44
N LEU A 286 27.29 6.61 35.71
CA LEU A 286 26.22 7.26 36.49
C LEU A 286 25.89 8.64 35.94
N ASP A 287 26.90 9.47 35.66
CA ASP A 287 26.73 10.81 35.11
C ASP A 287 26.02 10.75 33.73
N GLN A 288 26.39 9.79 32.89
CA GLN A 288 25.71 9.54 31.62
C GLN A 288 24.23 9.15 31.82
N ALA A 289 23.94 8.22 32.73
CA ALA A 289 22.56 7.83 33.03
C ALA A 289 21.72 9.00 33.60
N GLN A 290 22.34 9.88 34.40
CA GLN A 290 21.71 11.11 34.90
C GLN A 290 21.48 12.14 33.80
N ALA A 291 22.44 12.32 32.90
CA ALA A 291 22.33 13.24 31.77
C ALA A 291 21.18 12.84 30.84
N ILE A 292 21.04 11.54 30.52
CA ILE A 292 19.92 11.02 29.72
C ILE A 292 18.58 11.26 30.43
N ARG A 293 18.54 11.22 31.77
CA ARG A 293 17.34 11.52 32.56
C ARG A 293 17.00 13.01 32.57
N SER A 294 18.00 13.88 32.68
CA SER A 294 17.79 15.33 32.71
C SER A 294 17.40 15.90 31.36
N ASP A 295 17.90 15.32 30.27
CA ASP A 295 17.59 15.77 28.91
C ASP A 295 17.07 14.61 28.04
N PRO A 296 15.77 14.29 28.11
CA PRO A 296 15.17 13.18 27.38
C PRO A 296 14.94 13.53 25.89
N GLN A 297 15.91 14.18 25.22
CA GLN A 297 15.81 14.55 23.80
C GLN A 297 15.50 13.34 22.92
N GLN A 298 16.12 12.19 23.18
CA GLN A 298 15.89 10.98 22.39
C GLN A 298 14.44 10.47 22.54
N LEU A 299 13.88 10.54 23.75
CA LEU A 299 12.50 10.12 24.01
C LEU A 299 11.50 11.13 23.42
N ARG A 300 11.81 12.44 23.49
CA ARG A 300 11.00 13.49 22.86
C ARG A 300 11.00 13.33 21.34
N ALA A 301 12.17 13.15 20.73
CA ALA A 301 12.29 12.88 19.31
C ALA A 301 11.53 11.61 18.88
N ALA A 302 11.51 10.56 19.72
CA ALA A 302 10.71 9.36 19.46
C ALA A 302 9.20 9.64 19.52
N ALA A 303 8.73 10.45 20.48
CA ALA A 303 7.33 10.86 20.54
C ALA A 303 6.94 11.77 19.37
N ASP A 304 7.78 12.73 19.01
CA ASP A 304 7.58 13.61 17.84
C ASP A 304 7.52 12.79 16.54
N ALA A 305 8.41 11.80 16.38
CA ALA A 305 8.40 10.88 15.25
C ALA A 305 7.11 10.04 15.21
N ALA A 306 6.67 9.51 16.36
CA ALA A 306 5.41 8.77 16.46
C ALA A 306 4.18 9.66 16.15
N GLN A 307 4.22 10.93 16.56
CA GLN A 307 3.18 11.92 16.27
C GLN A 307 3.15 12.25 14.77
N ALA A 308 4.30 12.43 14.13
CA ALA A 308 4.39 12.62 12.68
C ALA A 308 3.87 11.39 11.92
N GLN A 309 4.17 10.18 12.40
CA GLN A 309 3.68 8.93 11.82
C GLN A 309 2.16 8.78 11.98
N LEU A 310 1.59 9.20 13.11
CA LEU A 310 0.14 9.27 13.29
C LEU A 310 -0.51 10.25 12.29
N ALA A 311 0.06 11.46 12.14
CA ALA A 311 -0.44 12.44 11.19
C ALA A 311 -0.41 11.92 9.74
N GLN A 312 0.66 11.22 9.36
CA GLN A 312 0.77 10.56 8.05
C GLN A 312 -0.30 9.47 7.88
N ALA A 313 -0.51 8.62 8.88
CA ALA A 313 -1.53 7.56 8.82
C ALA A 313 -2.96 8.14 8.76
N GLN A 314 -3.23 9.24 9.46
CA GLN A 314 -4.50 9.96 9.36
C GLN A 314 -4.72 10.54 7.95
N ALA A 315 -3.69 11.12 7.33
CA ALA A 315 -3.79 11.63 5.97
C ALA A 315 -4.05 10.49 4.96
N GLN A 316 -3.41 9.33 5.14
CA GLN A 316 -3.67 8.14 4.32
C GLN A 316 -5.10 7.62 4.48
N LEU A 317 -5.62 7.60 5.72
CA LEU A 317 -7.01 7.22 5.99
C LEU A 317 -7.99 8.18 5.31
N ALA A 318 -7.78 9.50 5.44
CA ALA A 318 -8.61 10.50 4.79
C ALA A 318 -8.58 10.35 3.25
N GLN A 319 -7.41 10.08 2.67
CA GLN A 319 -7.29 9.81 1.23
C GLN A 319 -8.02 8.53 0.81
N ALA A 320 -7.93 7.45 1.60
CA ALA A 320 -8.64 6.21 1.33
C ALA A 320 -10.16 6.38 1.41
N GLN A 321 -10.64 7.13 2.41
CA GLN A 321 -12.05 7.48 2.56
C GLN A 321 -12.55 8.31 1.39
N ALA A 322 -11.82 9.35 0.98
CA ALA A 322 -12.20 10.15 -0.18
C ALA A 322 -12.27 9.32 -1.48
N LYS A 323 -11.40 8.32 -1.65
CA LYS A 323 -11.45 7.37 -2.77
C LYS A 323 -12.68 6.46 -2.69
N LEU A 324 -13.03 5.96 -1.50
CA LEU A 324 -14.23 5.16 -1.28
C LEU A 324 -15.50 5.99 -1.55
N ASP A 325 -15.54 7.25 -1.11
CA ASP A 325 -16.65 8.15 -1.36
C ASP A 325 -16.81 8.44 -2.86
N LEU A 326 -15.71 8.64 -3.58
CA LEU A 326 -15.72 8.78 -5.04
C LEU A 326 -16.22 7.51 -5.73
N ALA A 327 -15.80 6.33 -5.27
CA ALA A 327 -16.29 5.05 -5.79
C ALA A 327 -17.79 4.86 -5.50
N ARG A 328 -18.28 5.25 -4.32
CA ARG A 328 -19.71 5.17 -3.97
C ARG A 328 -20.57 6.17 -4.74
N ALA A 329 -20.06 7.36 -5.00
CA ALA A 329 -20.76 8.39 -5.77
C ALA A 329 -20.98 7.98 -7.23
N GLY A 330 -20.19 7.04 -7.76
CA GLY A 330 -20.37 6.48 -9.11
C GLY A 330 -20.19 7.53 -10.22
N ALA A 331 -20.93 7.37 -11.32
CA ALA A 331 -20.92 8.35 -12.41
C ALA A 331 -21.56 9.67 -11.97
N ARG A 332 -20.96 10.79 -12.36
CA ARG A 332 -21.48 12.10 -12.00
C ARG A 332 -22.82 12.38 -12.70
N PRO A 333 -23.74 13.15 -12.10
CA PRO A 333 -25.02 13.47 -12.73
C PRO A 333 -24.89 14.08 -14.13
N GLU A 334 -23.85 14.89 -14.37
CA GLU A 334 -23.58 15.50 -15.67
C GLU A 334 -23.17 14.45 -16.73
N GLN A 335 -22.50 13.37 -16.32
CA GLN A 335 -22.15 12.26 -17.21
C GLN A 335 -23.38 11.43 -17.57
N ILE A 336 -24.26 11.17 -16.59
CA ILE A 336 -25.55 10.49 -16.83
C ILE A 336 -26.41 11.32 -17.77
N GLN A 337 -26.55 12.62 -17.53
CA GLN A 337 -27.30 13.53 -18.39
C GLN A 337 -26.74 13.58 -19.82
N ALA A 338 -25.41 13.60 -19.97
CA ALA A 338 -24.77 13.54 -21.28
C ALA A 338 -25.07 12.21 -22.01
N ALA A 339 -25.06 11.08 -21.30
CA ALA A 339 -25.40 9.77 -21.87
C ALA A 339 -26.90 9.66 -22.22
N GLU A 340 -27.79 10.22 -21.39
CA GLU A 340 -29.23 10.33 -21.69
C GLU A 340 -29.47 11.17 -22.96
N ALA A 341 -28.75 12.28 -23.12
CA ALA A 341 -28.82 13.10 -24.33
C ALA A 341 -28.30 12.35 -25.57
N GLN A 342 -27.23 11.56 -25.43
CA GLN A 342 -26.73 10.70 -26.51
C GLN A 342 -27.76 9.62 -26.90
N LEU A 343 -28.42 9.01 -25.91
CA LEU A 343 -29.49 8.05 -26.15
C LEU A 343 -30.69 8.71 -26.85
N ALA A 344 -31.09 9.91 -26.40
CA ALA A 344 -32.17 10.66 -27.04
C ALA A 344 -31.83 11.00 -28.50
N GLN A 345 -30.59 11.40 -28.78
CA GLN A 345 -30.11 11.65 -30.15
C GLN A 345 -30.13 10.39 -31.01
N ALA A 346 -29.67 9.25 -30.48
CA ALA A 346 -29.70 7.98 -31.19
C ALA A 346 -31.13 7.52 -31.50
N LYS A 347 -32.06 7.66 -30.53
CA LYS A 347 -33.49 7.37 -30.71
C LYS A 347 -34.15 8.28 -31.73
N ALA A 348 -33.79 9.57 -31.75
CA ALA A 348 -34.28 10.51 -32.75
C ALA A 348 -33.83 10.13 -34.16
N ASN A 349 -32.57 9.71 -34.33
CA ASN A 349 -32.06 9.23 -35.61
C ASN A 349 -32.77 7.95 -36.08
N LEU A 350 -32.96 6.97 -35.18
CA LEU A 350 -33.74 5.77 -35.49
C LEU A 350 -35.16 6.13 -35.94
N ARG A 351 -35.86 6.98 -35.19
CA ARG A 351 -37.22 7.41 -35.53
C ARG A 351 -37.29 8.10 -36.89
N GLN A 352 -36.31 8.94 -37.22
CA GLN A 352 -36.26 9.60 -38.53
C GLN A 352 -36.20 8.56 -39.66
N LEU A 353 -35.38 7.52 -39.50
CA LEU A 353 -35.24 6.45 -40.49
C LEU A 353 -36.49 5.56 -40.55
N GLU A 354 -37.13 5.28 -39.43
CA GLU A 354 -38.42 4.57 -39.39
C GLU A 354 -39.51 5.33 -40.15
N VAL A 355 -39.57 6.66 -40.01
CA VAL A 355 -40.51 7.50 -40.78
C VAL A 355 -40.18 7.48 -42.27
N GLN A 356 -38.90 7.56 -42.65
CA GLN A 356 -38.51 7.45 -44.06
C GLN A 356 -38.84 6.07 -44.63
N LEU A 357 -38.62 5.01 -43.86
CA LEU A 357 -38.94 3.64 -44.26
C LEU A 357 -40.47 3.45 -44.44
N ALA A 358 -41.29 4.05 -43.57
CA ALA A 358 -42.75 4.03 -43.73
C ALA A 358 -43.19 4.67 -45.05
N LYS A 359 -42.52 5.75 -45.49
CA LYS A 359 -42.77 6.42 -46.78
C LYS A 359 -42.34 5.60 -48.00
N ALA A 360 -41.63 4.48 -47.82
CA ALA A 360 -41.35 3.55 -48.92
C ALA A 360 -42.59 2.75 -49.35
N THR A 361 -43.66 2.78 -48.55
CA THR A 361 -44.96 2.20 -48.91
C THR A 361 -45.93 3.31 -49.25
N LEU A 362 -46.28 3.44 -50.53
CA LEU A 362 -47.22 4.46 -50.98
C LEU A 362 -48.63 3.91 -50.87
N SER A 363 -49.50 4.71 -50.25
CA SER A 363 -50.91 4.35 -50.01
C SER A 363 -51.83 5.39 -50.64
N ALA A 364 -53.06 4.98 -50.93
CA ALA A 364 -54.06 5.86 -51.52
C ALA A 364 -54.50 6.95 -50.52
N PRO A 365 -54.40 8.24 -50.86
CA PRO A 365 -54.86 9.33 -50.01
C PRO A 365 -56.40 9.49 -50.01
N ARG A 366 -57.09 8.80 -50.92
CA ARG A 366 -58.55 8.75 -51.03
C ARG A 366 -59.01 7.50 -51.77
N THR A 367 -60.29 7.16 -51.62
CA THR A 367 -60.97 6.20 -52.48
C THR A 367 -61.16 6.79 -53.88
N GLY A 368 -60.96 5.97 -54.92
CA GLY A 368 -61.15 6.38 -56.32
C GLY A 368 -60.62 5.34 -57.32
N VAL A 369 -60.50 5.75 -58.58
CA VAL A 369 -59.98 4.93 -59.67
C VAL A 369 -58.62 5.46 -60.11
N VAL A 370 -57.66 4.56 -60.36
CA VAL A 370 -56.35 4.93 -60.92
C VAL A 370 -56.54 5.39 -62.37
N LEU A 371 -56.35 6.69 -62.63
CA LEU A 371 -56.55 7.29 -63.96
C LEU A 371 -55.31 7.18 -64.84
N SER A 372 -54.13 7.35 -64.26
CA SER A 372 -52.86 7.19 -64.97
C SER A 372 -51.77 6.68 -64.05
N ARG A 373 -50.86 5.87 -64.60
CA ARG A 373 -49.67 5.32 -63.93
C ARG A 373 -48.46 5.46 -64.88
N PRO A 374 -47.84 6.65 -64.97
CA PRO A 374 -46.73 6.88 -65.90
C PRO A 374 -45.43 6.16 -65.51
N ILE A 375 -45.34 5.60 -64.30
CA ILE A 375 -44.14 4.97 -63.75
C ILE A 375 -44.12 3.46 -64.00
N HIS A 376 -42.93 2.89 -64.22
CA HIS A 376 -42.73 1.43 -64.29
C HIS A 376 -41.90 0.90 -63.12
N GLU A 377 -42.07 -0.39 -62.84
CA GLU A 377 -41.22 -1.11 -61.90
C GLU A 377 -39.75 -1.05 -62.34
N GLY A 378 -38.85 -0.92 -61.36
CA GLY A 378 -37.42 -0.77 -61.59
C GLY A 378 -36.96 0.66 -61.88
N GLU A 379 -37.86 1.62 -62.14
CA GLU A 379 -37.51 3.03 -62.33
C GLU A 379 -37.06 3.70 -61.03
N GLN A 380 -36.22 4.74 -61.16
CA GLN A 380 -35.72 5.53 -60.04
C GLN A 380 -36.59 6.78 -59.86
N VAL A 381 -37.12 6.97 -58.66
CA VAL A 381 -37.92 8.15 -58.29
C VAL A 381 -37.17 9.04 -57.30
N VAL A 382 -37.54 10.32 -57.31
CA VAL A 382 -37.12 11.34 -56.34
C VAL A 382 -38.34 11.99 -55.70
N PRO A 383 -38.21 12.71 -54.57
CA PRO A 383 -39.34 13.42 -53.98
C PRO A 383 -40.04 14.33 -55.00
N GLY A 384 -41.36 14.17 -55.12
CA GLY A 384 -42.20 14.88 -56.08
C GLY A 384 -42.41 14.17 -57.43
N THR A 385 -41.69 13.08 -57.73
CA THR A 385 -41.99 12.25 -58.91
C THR A 385 -43.40 11.68 -58.80
N VAL A 386 -44.22 11.89 -59.82
CA VAL A 386 -45.59 11.38 -59.89
C VAL A 386 -45.56 9.89 -60.20
N LEU A 387 -46.16 9.06 -59.34
CA LEU A 387 -46.28 7.62 -59.59
C LEU A 387 -47.62 7.29 -60.24
N MET A 388 -48.70 7.91 -59.77
CA MET A 388 -50.03 7.71 -60.32
C MET A 388 -50.97 8.86 -59.95
N THR A 389 -52.07 8.96 -60.69
CA THR A 389 -53.18 9.89 -60.40
C THR A 389 -54.43 9.10 -60.06
N ILE A 390 -55.05 9.42 -58.94
CA ILE A 390 -56.32 8.79 -58.49
C ILE A 390 -57.44 9.81 -58.68
N GLY A 391 -58.45 9.42 -59.45
CA GLY A 391 -59.64 10.22 -59.71
C GLY A 391 -60.85 9.70 -58.96
N SER A 392 -61.66 10.61 -58.44
CA SER A 392 -63.00 10.29 -57.94
C SER A 392 -63.99 10.31 -59.09
N LEU A 393 -64.51 9.15 -59.50
CA LEU A 393 -65.43 9.05 -60.63
C LEU A 393 -66.91 9.07 -60.25
N ASP A 394 -67.24 8.94 -58.96
CA ASP A 394 -68.64 8.97 -58.48
C ASP A 394 -69.38 10.26 -58.84
N THR A 395 -68.62 11.36 -58.91
CA THR A 395 -69.10 12.68 -59.32
C THR A 395 -68.08 13.29 -60.27
N VAL A 396 -68.55 13.72 -61.44
CA VAL A 396 -67.71 14.41 -62.44
C VAL A 396 -68.22 15.83 -62.66
N ARG A 397 -67.37 16.69 -63.22
CA ARG A 397 -67.71 18.07 -63.53
C ARG A 397 -67.56 18.33 -65.02
N LEU A 398 -68.47 19.09 -65.58
CA LEU A 398 -68.37 19.64 -66.92
C LEU A 398 -68.11 21.14 -66.81
N THR A 399 -67.01 21.61 -67.38
CA THR A 399 -66.74 23.05 -67.50
C THR A 399 -67.29 23.55 -68.84
N LEU A 400 -68.36 24.33 -68.77
CA LEU A 400 -68.99 24.99 -69.91
C LEU A 400 -68.49 26.43 -70.04
N TYR A 401 -68.17 26.85 -71.25
CA TYR A 401 -67.79 28.24 -71.51
C TYR A 401 -68.99 29.00 -72.06
N ILE A 402 -69.54 29.91 -71.25
CA ILE A 402 -70.73 30.69 -71.58
C ILE A 402 -70.30 32.11 -71.95
N GLY A 403 -70.79 32.64 -73.08
CA GLY A 403 -70.49 34.01 -73.49
C GLY A 403 -70.99 35.06 -72.49
N GLU A 404 -70.25 36.17 -72.34
CA GLU A 404 -70.64 37.31 -71.51
C GLU A 404 -72.11 37.75 -71.67
N PRO A 405 -72.72 37.81 -72.88
CA PRO A 405 -74.10 38.26 -73.02
C PRO A 405 -75.13 37.33 -72.33
N ASP A 406 -74.80 36.05 -72.19
CA ASP A 406 -75.71 35.02 -71.69
C ASP A 406 -75.44 34.64 -70.22
N ILE A 407 -74.30 35.02 -69.64
CA ILE A 407 -73.93 34.62 -68.27
C ILE A 407 -74.92 35.15 -67.22
N GLY A 408 -75.55 36.31 -67.45
CA GLY A 408 -76.54 36.88 -66.53
C GLY A 408 -77.82 36.06 -66.39
N ARG A 409 -78.03 35.05 -67.25
CA ARG A 409 -79.17 34.12 -67.20
C ARG A 409 -78.84 32.84 -66.41
N VAL A 410 -77.58 32.60 -66.10
CA VAL A 410 -77.11 31.41 -65.39
C VAL A 410 -77.02 31.70 -63.89
N ILE A 411 -77.66 30.87 -63.07
CA ILE A 411 -77.57 30.94 -61.60
C ILE A 411 -77.05 29.63 -61.03
N GLN A 412 -76.30 29.72 -59.94
CA GLN A 412 -75.86 28.55 -59.19
C GLN A 412 -77.08 27.75 -58.69
N GLY A 413 -77.05 26.43 -58.84
CA GLY A 413 -78.16 25.53 -58.52
C GLY A 413 -79.09 25.20 -59.68
N GLN A 414 -78.95 25.84 -60.85
CA GLN A 414 -79.72 25.48 -62.05
C GLN A 414 -79.43 24.07 -62.54
N HIS A 415 -80.47 23.40 -63.08
CA HIS A 415 -80.32 22.11 -63.74
C HIS A 415 -79.72 22.28 -65.14
N ALA A 416 -78.84 21.36 -65.50
CA ALA A 416 -78.25 21.28 -66.82
C ALA A 416 -78.38 19.85 -67.36
N ARG A 417 -78.70 19.72 -68.64
CA ARG A 417 -78.70 18.45 -69.36
C ARG A 417 -77.37 18.29 -70.06
N VAL A 418 -76.68 17.20 -69.77
CA VAL A 418 -75.38 16.90 -70.35
C VAL A 418 -75.49 15.69 -71.27
N THR A 419 -74.98 15.82 -72.48
CA THR A 419 -74.91 14.75 -73.47
C THR A 419 -73.48 14.56 -73.92
N VAL A 420 -73.10 13.31 -74.19
CA VAL A 420 -71.77 12.96 -74.69
C VAL A 420 -71.91 12.09 -75.93
N ASP A 421 -71.02 12.30 -76.90
CA ASP A 421 -71.02 11.54 -78.15
C ASP A 421 -70.82 10.03 -77.94
N SER A 422 -70.13 9.67 -76.85
CA SER A 422 -69.86 8.27 -76.51
C SER A 422 -71.10 7.50 -76.05
N PHE A 423 -72.20 8.18 -75.68
CA PHE A 423 -73.47 7.57 -75.30
C PHE A 423 -74.66 8.26 -76.00
N PRO A 424 -74.83 8.04 -77.33
CA PRO A 424 -75.89 8.70 -78.09
C PRO A 424 -77.28 8.43 -77.50
N GLY A 425 -78.04 9.49 -77.22
CA GLY A 425 -79.40 9.41 -76.69
C GLY A 425 -79.52 9.27 -75.18
N LYS A 426 -78.40 9.13 -74.43
CA LYS A 426 -78.39 9.20 -72.97
C LYS A 426 -78.16 10.65 -72.52
N VAL A 427 -79.05 11.15 -71.66
CA VAL A 427 -78.91 12.47 -71.03
C VAL A 427 -78.48 12.24 -69.58
N PHE A 428 -77.47 12.98 -69.15
CA PHE A 428 -76.98 13.02 -67.78
C PHE A 428 -77.46 14.32 -67.13
N ASP A 429 -78.13 14.20 -66.00
CA ASP A 429 -78.58 15.35 -65.23
C ASP A 429 -77.41 15.92 -64.41
N GLY A 430 -77.18 17.23 -64.53
CA GLY A 430 -76.20 17.97 -63.76
C GLY A 430 -76.76 19.23 -63.13
N ILE A 431 -76.01 19.81 -62.20
CA ILE A 431 -76.36 21.03 -61.49
C ILE A 431 -75.21 22.04 -61.60
N VAL A 432 -75.51 23.30 -61.88
CA VAL A 432 -74.51 24.38 -61.87
C VAL A 432 -74.00 24.60 -60.44
N THR A 433 -72.76 24.23 -60.15
CA THR A 433 -72.16 24.36 -58.81
C THR A 433 -71.20 25.52 -58.70
N TYR A 434 -70.70 26.06 -59.81
CA TYR A 434 -69.79 27.21 -59.78
C TYR A 434 -69.88 28.03 -61.06
N ILE A 435 -69.80 29.35 -60.92
CA ILE A 435 -69.73 30.31 -62.01
C ILE A 435 -68.50 31.17 -61.76
N ALA A 436 -67.58 31.24 -62.73
CA ALA A 436 -66.37 32.04 -62.63
C ALA A 436 -66.71 33.53 -62.48
N GLN A 437 -65.97 34.23 -61.62
CA GLN A 437 -66.12 35.68 -61.41
C GLN A 437 -65.31 36.50 -62.41
N ASP A 438 -64.20 35.94 -62.86
CA ASP A 438 -63.33 36.53 -63.87
C ASP A 438 -63.65 35.93 -65.24
N ALA A 439 -63.58 36.78 -66.26
CA ALA A 439 -63.85 36.38 -67.62
C ALA A 439 -62.56 35.84 -68.28
N GLU A 440 -62.68 34.70 -68.96
CA GLU A 440 -61.57 34.04 -69.63
C GLU A 440 -61.65 34.27 -71.16
N PHE A 441 -60.48 34.32 -71.80
CA PHE A 441 -60.39 34.31 -73.25
C PHE A 441 -60.46 32.86 -73.75
N THR A 442 -61.34 32.58 -74.72
CA THR A 442 -61.53 31.23 -75.30
C THR A 442 -60.20 30.50 -75.62
N PRO A 443 -59.99 29.26 -75.13
CA PRO A 443 -58.79 28.50 -75.43
C PRO A 443 -58.92 27.72 -76.76
N ARG A 444 -58.47 28.30 -77.89
CA ARG A 444 -58.02 27.50 -79.06
C ARG A 444 -56.84 28.12 -79.82
N ASN A 445 -55.88 27.26 -80.11
CA ASN A 445 -54.82 27.41 -81.12
C ASN A 445 -55.43 27.52 -82.52
N VAL A 446 -55.31 28.68 -83.20
CA VAL A 446 -55.62 28.81 -84.63
C VAL A 446 -54.76 29.87 -85.33
N GLN A 447 -54.46 29.57 -86.59
CA GLN A 447 -53.39 30.13 -87.42
C GLN A 447 -53.96 31.00 -88.56
N THR A 448 -54.78 32.02 -88.26
CA THR A 448 -55.22 33.06 -89.22
C THR A 448 -55.54 34.38 -88.51
N LYS A 449 -55.48 35.51 -89.23
CA LYS A 449 -55.34 36.87 -88.65
C LYS A 449 -56.61 37.57 -88.16
N ASP A 450 -57.81 37.00 -88.34
CA ASP A 450 -59.08 37.76 -88.13
C ASP A 450 -60.09 37.17 -87.13
N GLU A 451 -59.76 36.16 -86.31
CA GLU A 451 -60.66 35.70 -85.24
C GLU A 451 -59.97 35.60 -83.87
N ARG A 452 -60.08 36.69 -83.10
CA ARG A 452 -59.88 36.87 -81.64
C ARG A 452 -60.88 37.97 -81.25
N ALA A 453 -61.67 38.01 -80.18
CA ALA A 453 -61.78 37.29 -78.92
C ALA A 453 -63.23 37.46 -78.40
N THR A 454 -63.93 36.38 -78.05
CA THR A 454 -65.16 36.46 -77.24
C THR A 454 -64.82 36.19 -75.78
N THR A 455 -65.24 37.10 -74.91
CA THR A 455 -65.19 36.96 -73.45
C THR A 455 -66.16 35.85 -73.02
N VAL A 456 -65.65 34.81 -72.35
CA VAL A 456 -66.46 33.70 -71.83
C VAL A 456 -66.26 33.55 -70.33
N PHE A 457 -67.27 33.07 -69.64
CA PHE A 457 -67.22 32.72 -68.23
C PHE A 457 -67.33 31.20 -68.09
N ALA A 458 -66.44 30.61 -67.31
CA ALA A 458 -66.47 29.19 -67.01
C ALA A 458 -67.60 28.89 -66.01
N VAL A 459 -68.55 28.05 -66.43
CA VAL A 459 -69.64 27.53 -65.61
C VAL A 459 -69.38 26.05 -65.38
N ARG A 460 -69.21 25.64 -64.12
CA ARG A 460 -69.02 24.23 -63.77
C ARG A 460 -70.36 23.61 -63.41
N VAL A 461 -70.66 22.51 -64.09
CA VAL A 461 -71.82 21.66 -63.86
C VAL A 461 -71.35 20.37 -63.22
N GLU A 462 -71.85 20.06 -62.04
CA GLU A 462 -71.59 18.80 -61.35
C GLU A 462 -72.61 17.74 -61.78
N ILE A 463 -72.13 16.53 -62.07
CA ILE A 463 -72.90 15.44 -62.65
C ILE A 463 -72.65 14.19 -61.82
N ALA A 464 -73.72 13.59 -61.30
CA ALA A 464 -73.64 12.30 -60.63
C ALA A 464 -73.30 11.19 -61.65
N ASN A 465 -72.31 10.36 -61.34
CA ASN A 465 -71.79 9.35 -62.26
C ASN A 465 -71.66 7.99 -61.55
N PRO A 466 -72.75 7.42 -61.01
CA PRO A 466 -72.71 6.19 -60.21
C PRO A 466 -72.25 4.95 -60.99
N ASP A 467 -72.42 4.94 -62.32
CA ASP A 467 -71.98 3.83 -63.19
C ASP A 467 -70.54 4.02 -63.70
N HIS A 468 -69.85 5.08 -63.26
CA HIS A 468 -68.53 5.54 -63.76
C HIS A 468 -68.45 5.63 -65.31
N ALA A 469 -69.60 5.87 -65.96
CA ALA A 469 -69.72 5.87 -67.41
C ALA A 469 -69.06 7.09 -68.04
N LEU A 470 -69.15 8.25 -67.40
CA LEU A 470 -68.48 9.48 -67.81
C LEU A 470 -67.02 9.44 -67.35
N LYS A 471 -66.07 9.59 -68.29
CA LYS A 471 -64.64 9.60 -68.00
C LYS A 471 -64.04 11.00 -68.21
N PRO A 472 -63.03 11.39 -67.43
CA PRO A 472 -62.28 12.64 -67.67
C PRO A 472 -61.74 12.72 -69.10
N GLY A 473 -61.79 13.91 -69.68
CA GLY A 473 -61.38 14.18 -71.06
C GLY A 473 -62.44 13.90 -72.13
N MET A 474 -63.59 13.31 -71.78
CA MET A 474 -64.70 13.15 -72.73
C MET A 474 -65.27 14.52 -73.12
N PRO A 475 -65.38 14.84 -74.42
CA PRO A 475 -66.16 15.99 -74.89
C PRO A 475 -67.63 15.80 -74.52
N ALA A 476 -68.24 16.84 -73.97
CA ALA A 476 -69.65 16.84 -73.60
C ALA A 476 -70.31 18.17 -73.98
N ASP A 477 -71.56 18.09 -74.40
CA ASP A 477 -72.42 19.24 -74.61
C ASP A 477 -73.34 19.40 -73.40
N GLY A 478 -73.34 20.57 -72.80
CA GLY A 478 -74.23 20.92 -71.70
C GLY A 478 -75.24 21.97 -72.11
N ALA A 479 -76.52 21.71 -71.85
CA ALA A 479 -77.61 22.66 -72.02
C ALA A 479 -78.16 23.05 -70.65
N ILE A 480 -77.96 24.30 -70.24
CA ILE A 480 -78.50 24.84 -68.99
C ILE A 480 -79.98 25.14 -69.21
N ILE A 481 -80.84 24.55 -68.37
CA ILE A 481 -82.29 24.70 -68.42
C ILE A 481 -82.68 26.02 -67.73
N GLU A 482 -83.57 26.79 -68.36
CA GLU A 482 -84.07 28.08 -67.82
C GLU A 482 -84.84 27.94 -66.50
#